data_AF-Q5V7Y7-F1
#
_entry.id   AF-Q5V7Y7-F1
#
_cell.length_a   1.000
_cell.length_b   1.000
_cell.length_c   1.000
_cell.angle_alpha   90.00
_cell.angle_beta   90.00
_cell.angle_gamma   90.00
#
_symmetry.space_group_name_H-M   'P 1'
#
loop_
_entity.id
_entity.type
_entity.pdbx_description
1 polymer ?
#
loop_
_entity_poly.entity_id
_entity_poly.type
_entity_poly.pdbx_seq_one_letter_code
_entity_poly.pdbx_strand_id
1 'polypeptide(L)'
;MLCYLIAVSMRDFLPTPLKPVFRESVQETDYVNDFDLPYVRLRVHIETANGDVEKFTIQLEYNVALVGPGKNDWGPLARFDHNPHSKRGHDVTQEGLHLDLIDPDGTKYKVRRGFPNKPINDYPKHCELYLLDKSRRLTLDFERRNNLSGKYYSP
;
A
#
# COMPACT_ATOMS: atom_id res chain seq x y z
N MET A 1 74.70 -8.03 -28.95
CA MET A 1 73.94 -8.54 -27.80
C MET A 1 73.28 -7.35 -27.12
N LEU A 2 72.01 -7.09 -27.39
CA LEU A 2 71.17 -6.12 -26.68
C LEU A 2 69.71 -6.60 -26.81
N CYS A 3 69.08 -6.94 -25.70
CA CYS A 3 67.69 -7.37 -25.61
C CYS A 3 66.74 -6.18 -25.81
N TYR A 4 65.69 -6.35 -26.61
CA TYR A 4 64.52 -5.47 -26.60
C TYR A 4 63.34 -6.23 -25.96
N LEU A 5 62.88 -5.76 -24.81
CA LEU A 5 61.57 -6.13 -24.25
C LEU A 5 60.47 -5.50 -25.12
N ILE A 6 59.50 -6.30 -25.56
CA ILE A 6 58.24 -5.81 -26.10
C ILE A 6 57.32 -5.50 -24.90
N ALA A 7 57.04 -4.23 -24.65
CA ALA A 7 56.01 -3.82 -23.72
C ALA A 7 54.65 -3.92 -24.42
N VAL A 8 53.78 -4.83 -23.95
CA VAL A 8 52.37 -4.89 -24.36
C VAL A 8 51.63 -3.75 -23.66
N SER A 9 51.08 -2.82 -24.45
CA SER A 9 50.27 -1.69 -23.98
C SER A 9 48.92 -2.19 -23.43
N MET A 10 48.74 -2.18 -22.11
CA MET A 10 47.45 -2.38 -21.45
C MET A 10 46.54 -1.16 -21.63
N ARG A 11 45.99 -0.94 -22.82
CA ARG A 11 45.04 0.16 -23.09
C ARG A 11 43.78 -0.26 -23.82
N ASP A 12 43.27 -1.46 -23.60
CA ASP A 12 41.99 -1.88 -24.21
C ASP A 12 41.08 -2.61 -23.23
N PHE A 13 40.78 -2.00 -22.07
CA PHE A 13 39.62 -2.37 -21.25
C PHE A 13 39.15 -1.14 -20.47
N LEU A 14 38.52 -0.19 -21.17
CA LEU A 14 37.65 0.76 -20.49
C LEU A 14 36.28 0.09 -20.33
N PRO A 15 35.75 -0.08 -19.10
CA PRO A 15 34.38 -0.54 -18.91
C PRO A 15 33.43 0.46 -19.60
N THR A 16 32.48 -0.06 -20.36
CA THR A 16 31.37 0.74 -20.88
C THR A 16 30.77 1.54 -19.72
N PRO A 17 30.56 2.86 -19.87
CA PRO A 17 29.92 3.63 -18.82
C PRO A 17 28.54 3.03 -18.58
N LEU A 18 28.28 2.64 -17.33
CA LEU A 18 26.94 2.27 -16.88
C LEU A 18 26.01 3.42 -17.30
N LYS A 19 25.09 3.15 -18.23
CA LYS A 19 24.05 4.10 -18.57
C LYS A 19 23.35 4.46 -17.25
N PRO A 20 23.19 5.74 -16.91
CA PRO A 20 22.33 6.10 -15.80
C PRO A 20 20.95 5.53 -16.12
N VAL A 21 20.50 4.56 -15.31
CA VAL A 21 19.10 4.15 -15.31
C VAL A 21 18.35 5.33 -14.74
N PHE A 22 17.93 6.24 -15.61
CA PHE A 22 16.94 7.24 -15.26
C PHE A 22 15.71 6.47 -14.79
N ARG A 23 15.50 6.44 -13.48
CA ARG A 23 14.23 6.01 -12.92
C ARG A 23 13.24 7.10 -13.33
N GLU A 24 12.44 6.83 -14.35
CA GLU A 24 11.40 7.73 -14.81
C GLU A 24 10.52 8.16 -13.62
N SER A 25 9.93 9.35 -13.73
CA SER A 25 9.24 10.05 -12.64
C SER A 25 8.20 9.17 -11.96
N VAL A 26 8.40 8.86 -10.68
CA VAL A 26 7.36 8.25 -9.84
C VAL A 26 6.26 9.28 -9.64
N GLN A 27 5.04 8.92 -10.02
CA GLN A 27 3.86 9.71 -9.71
C GLN A 27 3.19 9.11 -8.46
N GLU A 28 3.00 9.96 -7.46
CA GLU A 28 2.34 9.62 -6.20
C GLU A 28 0.97 10.29 -6.16
N THR A 29 -0.05 9.56 -5.73
CA THR A 29 -1.42 10.05 -5.56
C THR A 29 -1.92 9.64 -4.17
N ASP A 30 -2.18 10.61 -3.30
CA ASP A 30 -2.82 10.43 -1.97
C ASP A 30 -4.06 11.32 -1.88
N TYR A 31 -5.20 10.75 -1.50
CA TYR A 31 -6.43 11.49 -1.23
C TYR A 31 -7.36 10.75 -0.26
N VAL A 32 -8.33 11.50 0.27
CA VAL A 32 -9.34 11.00 1.21
C VAL A 32 -10.73 11.21 0.61
N ASN A 33 -11.57 10.18 0.68
CA ASN A 33 -13.01 10.30 0.42
C ASN A 33 -13.77 10.30 1.75
N ASP A 34 -14.63 11.29 1.93
CA ASP A 34 -15.54 11.37 3.06
C ASP A 34 -16.62 10.29 2.96
N PHE A 35 -16.92 9.63 4.08
CA PHE A 35 -18.04 8.69 4.20
C PHE A 35 -19.20 9.33 4.95
N ASP A 36 -20.39 8.74 4.83
CA ASP A 36 -21.60 9.10 5.58
C ASP A 36 -21.47 8.97 7.13
N LEU A 37 -20.29 8.64 7.63
CA LEU A 37 -19.98 8.48 9.06
C LEU A 37 -18.79 9.39 9.41
N PRO A 38 -18.93 10.36 10.33
CA PRO A 38 -17.87 11.34 10.62
C PRO A 38 -16.60 10.74 11.24
N TYR A 39 -16.65 9.46 11.58
CA TYR A 39 -15.58 8.69 12.22
C TYR A 39 -15.02 7.57 11.34
N VAL A 40 -15.42 7.51 10.05
CA VAL A 40 -14.87 6.58 9.07
C VAL A 40 -14.44 7.35 7.83
N ARG A 41 -13.27 7.02 7.27
CA ARG A 41 -12.77 7.64 6.03
C ARG A 41 -12.12 6.62 5.12
N LEU A 42 -12.09 6.88 3.81
CA LEU A 42 -11.27 6.10 2.87
C LEU A 42 -9.96 6.83 2.67
N ARG A 43 -8.83 6.16 2.87
CA ARG A 43 -7.53 6.67 2.45
C ARG A 43 -6.98 5.85 1.30
N VAL A 44 -6.58 6.54 0.24
CA VAL A 44 -6.07 5.95 -0.99
C VAL A 44 -4.69 6.48 -1.25
N HIS A 45 -3.69 5.59 -1.30
CA HIS A 45 -2.32 5.89 -1.68
C HIS A 45 -1.91 5.00 -2.86
N ILE A 46 -1.41 5.59 -3.94
CA ILE A 46 -0.95 4.87 -5.12
C ILE A 46 0.37 5.48 -5.59
N GLU A 47 1.37 4.61 -5.82
CA GLU A 47 2.61 4.95 -6.50
C GLU A 47 2.68 4.23 -7.84
N THR A 48 2.96 4.98 -8.90
CA THR A 48 3.11 4.43 -10.25
C THR A 48 4.49 4.75 -10.82
N ALA A 49 5.03 3.82 -11.62
CA ALA A 49 6.19 4.05 -12.48
C ALA A 49 5.84 3.60 -13.90
N ASN A 50 6.20 4.40 -14.91
CA ASN A 50 5.95 4.12 -16.33
C ASN A 50 4.47 3.84 -16.67
N GLY A 51 3.54 4.40 -15.90
CA GLY A 51 2.10 4.18 -16.04
C GLY A 51 1.57 2.92 -15.36
N ASP A 52 2.44 2.08 -14.80
CA ASP A 52 2.07 0.89 -14.05
C ASP A 52 2.12 1.13 -12.54
N VAL A 53 1.21 0.47 -11.82
CA VAL A 53 1.12 0.52 -10.37
C VAL A 53 2.24 -0.31 -9.76
N GLU A 54 3.11 0.37 -9.00
CA GLU A 54 4.25 -0.23 -8.29
C GLU A 54 3.89 -0.52 -6.83
N LYS A 55 3.10 0.37 -6.22
CA LYS A 55 2.59 0.21 -4.86
C LYS A 55 1.21 0.81 -4.73
N PHE A 56 0.42 0.24 -3.84
CA PHE A 56 -0.78 0.91 -3.37
C PHE A 56 -1.09 0.54 -1.93
N THR A 57 -1.81 1.41 -1.24
CA THR A 57 -2.51 1.12 0.00
C THR A 57 -3.89 1.76 -0.08
N ILE A 58 -4.93 0.93 -0.03
CA ILE A 58 -6.33 1.36 -0.04
C ILE A 58 -6.93 0.90 1.27
N GLN A 59 -7.30 1.84 2.15
CA GLN A 59 -7.72 1.51 3.50
C GLN A 59 -8.95 2.27 3.96
N LEU A 60 -9.85 1.53 4.60
CA LEU A 60 -10.94 2.08 5.38
C LEU A 60 -10.38 2.33 6.77
N GLU A 61 -10.44 3.57 7.21
CA GLU A 61 -9.93 3.99 8.51
C GLU A 61 -11.07 4.33 9.46
N TYR A 62 -10.86 4.05 10.72
CA TYR A 62 -11.73 4.43 11.82
C TYR A 62 -11.01 5.45 12.69
N ASN A 63 -11.70 6.51 13.09
CA ASN A 63 -11.17 7.45 14.07
C ASN A 63 -11.19 6.80 15.46
N VAL A 64 -10.04 6.35 15.96
CA VAL A 64 -9.87 5.70 17.25
C VAL A 64 -9.52 6.70 18.38
N ALA A 65 -9.71 8.01 18.18
CA ALA A 65 -9.34 9.04 19.17
C ALA A 65 -10.00 8.91 20.57
N LEU A 66 -11.06 8.11 20.70
CA LEU A 66 -11.74 7.85 21.99
C LEU A 66 -11.32 6.52 22.63
N VAL A 67 -10.59 5.67 21.92
CA VAL A 67 -10.12 4.35 22.40
C VAL A 67 -8.60 4.18 22.35
N GLY A 68 -7.90 5.09 21.66
CA GLY A 68 -6.45 5.22 21.65
C GLY A 68 -5.97 6.40 22.50
N PRO A 69 -4.65 6.47 22.78
CA PRO A 69 -4.06 7.50 23.66
C PRO A 69 -4.00 8.91 23.04
N GLY A 70 -4.44 9.13 21.79
CA GLY A 70 -4.26 10.38 21.04
C GLY A 70 -5.55 11.01 20.51
N LYS A 71 -5.59 12.34 20.42
CA LYS A 71 -6.62 13.07 19.66
C LYS A 71 -6.34 12.91 18.14
N ASN A 72 -7.38 12.68 17.33
CA ASN A 72 -7.28 12.43 15.87
C ASN A 72 -6.43 11.20 15.48
N ASP A 73 -6.58 10.12 16.23
CA ASP A 73 -5.89 8.86 15.95
C ASP A 73 -6.71 8.08 14.92
N TRP A 74 -6.33 8.11 13.64
CA TRP A 74 -6.99 7.32 12.60
C TRP A 74 -6.23 6.02 12.38
N GLY A 75 -6.92 4.89 12.56
CA GLY A 75 -6.35 3.56 12.39
C GLY A 75 -7.04 2.80 11.26
N PRO A 76 -6.32 1.95 10.50
CA PRO A 76 -6.96 1.10 9.50
C PRO A 76 -7.85 0.06 10.20
N LEU A 77 -9.10 -0.07 9.76
CA LEU A 77 -9.97 -1.18 10.16
C LEU A 77 -10.01 -2.26 9.08
N ALA A 78 -9.79 -1.88 7.82
CA ALA A 78 -9.67 -2.78 6.69
C ALA A 78 -8.67 -2.21 5.66
N ARG A 79 -7.74 -3.04 5.16
CA ARG A 79 -6.68 -2.61 4.25
C ARG A 79 -6.43 -3.60 3.12
N PHE A 80 -6.29 -3.08 1.92
CA PHE A 80 -5.58 -3.72 0.81
C PHE A 80 -4.24 -3.02 0.63
N ASP A 81 -3.17 -3.78 0.45
CA ASP A 81 -1.87 -3.20 0.11
C ASP A 81 -1.07 -4.05 -0.88
N HIS A 82 -0.22 -3.36 -1.63
CA HIS A 82 0.78 -3.91 -2.53
C HIS A 82 2.07 -3.11 -2.36
N ASN A 83 3.15 -3.79 -2.00
CA ASN A 83 4.49 -3.22 -1.92
C ASN A 83 5.53 -4.34 -2.03
N PRO A 84 5.83 -4.83 -3.25
CA PRO A 84 6.66 -6.02 -3.45
C PRO A 84 8.13 -5.77 -3.06
N HIS A 85 8.55 -4.51 -2.96
CA HIS A 85 9.92 -4.14 -2.61
C HIS A 85 10.17 -4.00 -1.10
N SER A 86 9.13 -4.06 -0.28
CA SER A 86 9.27 -4.03 1.18
C SER A 86 9.42 -5.44 1.72
N LYS A 87 10.37 -5.65 2.65
CA LYS A 87 10.57 -6.94 3.34
C LYS A 87 9.31 -7.47 4.05
N ARG A 88 8.38 -6.58 4.39
CA ARG A 88 7.09 -6.92 5.02
C ARG A 88 5.89 -6.49 4.18
N GLY A 89 6.12 -6.11 2.92
CA GLY A 89 5.05 -5.74 2.00
C GLY A 89 4.47 -6.96 1.29
N HIS A 90 3.35 -6.73 0.63
CA HIS A 90 2.60 -7.77 -0.08
C HIS A 90 2.81 -7.68 -1.59
N ASP A 91 2.97 -8.82 -2.26
CA ASP A 91 2.97 -8.90 -3.72
C ASP A 91 1.66 -9.54 -4.21
N VAL A 92 0.70 -8.69 -4.60
CA VAL A 92 -0.62 -9.15 -5.06
C VAL A 92 -0.56 -9.90 -6.39
N THR A 93 0.55 -9.81 -7.14
CA THR A 93 0.74 -10.56 -8.39
C THR A 93 1.09 -12.03 -8.13
N GLN A 94 1.67 -12.33 -6.96
CA GLN A 94 2.06 -13.69 -6.55
C GLN A 94 1.11 -14.26 -5.49
N GLU A 95 0.74 -13.45 -4.48
CA GLU A 95 -0.08 -13.86 -3.35
C GLU A 95 -1.58 -13.82 -3.62
N GLY A 96 -1.98 -13.11 -4.70
CA GLY A 96 -3.34 -12.69 -4.94
C GLY A 96 -3.79 -11.57 -3.99
N LEU A 97 -4.81 -10.84 -4.42
CA LEU A 97 -5.39 -9.78 -3.61
C LEU A 97 -6.03 -10.34 -2.34
N HIS A 98 -5.78 -9.68 -1.21
CA HIS A 98 -6.37 -10.01 0.07
C HIS A 98 -6.66 -8.76 0.90
N LEU A 99 -7.70 -8.84 1.72
CA LEU A 99 -8.11 -7.76 2.62
C LEU A 99 -7.72 -8.12 4.05
N ASP A 100 -6.87 -7.31 4.66
CA ASP A 100 -6.56 -7.39 6.07
C ASP A 100 -7.64 -6.65 6.88
N LEU A 101 -8.16 -7.30 7.92
CA LEU A 101 -9.01 -6.69 8.95
C LEU A 101 -8.17 -6.51 10.21
N ILE A 102 -8.23 -5.30 10.77
CA ILE A 102 -7.29 -4.84 11.80
C ILE A 102 -8.10 -4.30 12.98
N ASP A 103 -7.64 -4.56 14.20
CA ASP A 103 -8.22 -4.06 15.45
C ASP A 103 -7.55 -2.74 15.90
N PRO A 104 -8.15 -1.97 16.84
CA PRO A 104 -7.65 -0.64 17.21
C PRO A 104 -6.19 -0.58 17.67
N ASP A 105 -5.65 -1.68 18.22
CA ASP A 105 -4.26 -1.80 18.65
C ASP A 105 -3.28 -2.05 17.49
N GLY A 106 -3.77 -2.15 16.26
CA GLY A 106 -2.99 -2.47 15.05
C GLY A 106 -2.80 -3.96 14.80
N THR A 107 -3.37 -4.85 15.63
CA THR A 107 -3.28 -6.29 15.44
C THR A 107 -4.15 -6.74 14.26
N LYS A 108 -3.60 -7.60 13.38
CA LYS A 108 -4.38 -8.23 12.30
C LYS A 108 -5.35 -9.26 12.90
N TYR A 109 -6.64 -8.96 12.89
CA TYR A 109 -7.70 -9.86 13.32
C TYR A 109 -7.93 -11.00 12.33
N LYS A 110 -8.04 -10.68 11.03
CA LYS A 110 -8.39 -11.66 9.99
C LYS A 110 -7.94 -11.21 8.61
N VAL A 111 -7.56 -12.17 7.77
CA VAL A 111 -7.30 -11.94 6.34
C VAL A 111 -8.43 -12.56 5.51
N ARG A 112 -9.03 -11.80 4.60
CA ARG A 112 -9.97 -12.32 3.59
C ARG A 112 -9.23 -12.51 2.27
N ARG A 113 -9.43 -13.66 1.63
CA ARG A 113 -8.82 -14.05 0.35
C ARG A 113 -9.90 -14.48 -0.64
N GLY A 114 -9.50 -14.85 -1.85
CA GLY A 114 -10.41 -15.32 -2.90
C GLY A 114 -11.03 -14.19 -3.74
N PHE A 115 -10.39 -13.03 -3.75
CA PHE A 115 -10.72 -11.96 -4.68
C PHE A 115 -10.35 -12.37 -6.11
N PRO A 116 -11.06 -11.85 -7.14
CA PRO A 116 -10.73 -12.15 -8.52
C PRO A 116 -9.36 -11.60 -8.89
N ASN A 117 -8.60 -12.37 -9.68
CA ASN A 117 -7.36 -11.90 -10.27
C ASN A 117 -7.64 -10.79 -11.27
N LYS A 118 -6.80 -9.76 -11.25
CA LYS A 118 -6.89 -8.61 -12.16
C LYS A 118 -5.50 -8.17 -12.61
N PRO A 119 -5.39 -7.45 -13.73
CA PRO A 119 -4.21 -6.65 -14.04
C PRO A 119 -3.86 -5.72 -12.88
N ILE A 120 -2.56 -5.47 -12.67
CA ILE A 120 -2.05 -4.71 -11.52
C ILE A 120 -2.68 -3.30 -11.42
N ASN A 121 -2.87 -2.64 -12.57
CA ASN A 121 -3.45 -1.30 -12.66
C ASN A 121 -4.95 -1.25 -12.32
N ASP A 122 -5.65 -2.39 -12.36
CA ASP A 122 -7.07 -2.46 -12.04
C ASP A 122 -7.33 -2.68 -10.53
N TYR A 123 -6.32 -3.12 -9.77
CA TYR A 123 -6.49 -3.42 -8.35
C TYR A 123 -6.86 -2.19 -7.52
N PRO A 124 -6.19 -1.02 -7.62
CA PRO A 124 -6.54 0.14 -6.80
C PRO A 124 -8.02 0.52 -6.92
N LYS A 125 -8.54 0.58 -8.16
CA LYS A 125 -9.95 0.91 -8.38
C LYS A 125 -10.90 -0.16 -7.84
N HIS A 126 -10.55 -1.43 -8.02
CA HIS A 126 -11.33 -2.54 -7.48
C HIS A 126 -11.40 -2.49 -5.94
N CYS A 127 -10.26 -2.28 -5.28
CA CYS A 127 -10.14 -2.16 -3.83
C CYS A 127 -10.96 -0.98 -3.28
N GLU A 128 -10.84 0.18 -3.92
CA GLU A 128 -11.60 1.39 -3.57
C GLU A 128 -13.11 1.12 -3.61
N LEU A 129 -13.62 0.60 -4.73
CA LEU A 129 -15.05 0.29 -4.91
C LEU A 129 -15.53 -0.77 -3.92
N TYR A 130 -14.71 -1.79 -3.64
CA TYR A 130 -15.05 -2.81 -2.67
C TYR A 130 -15.18 -2.23 -1.25
N LEU A 131 -14.24 -1.37 -0.84
CA LEU A 131 -14.29 -0.74 0.49
C LEU A 131 -15.44 0.25 0.59
N LEU A 132 -15.75 1.00 -0.47
CA LEU A 132 -16.92 1.88 -0.53
C LEU A 132 -18.22 1.07 -0.33
N ASP A 133 -18.42 0.01 -1.11
CA ASP A 133 -19.61 -0.86 -1.05
C ASP A 133 -19.74 -1.60 0.30
N LYS A 134 -18.62 -2.03 0.89
CA LYS A 134 -18.63 -2.80 2.15
C LYS A 134 -18.42 -1.96 3.40
N SER A 135 -18.19 -0.66 3.27
CA SER A 135 -17.86 0.28 4.35
C SER A 135 -18.71 0.06 5.60
N ARG A 136 -20.02 0.27 5.49
CA ARG A 136 -20.98 0.12 6.60
C ARG A 136 -20.90 -1.25 7.28
N ARG A 137 -20.79 -2.33 6.50
CA ARG A 137 -20.71 -3.70 7.06
C ARG A 137 -19.40 -3.93 7.80
N LEU A 138 -18.28 -3.45 7.24
CA LEU A 138 -16.96 -3.57 7.86
C LEU A 138 -16.88 -2.75 9.14
N THR A 139 -17.41 -1.52 9.13
CA THR A 139 -17.48 -0.65 10.31
C THR A 139 -18.30 -1.29 11.44
N LEU A 140 -19.52 -1.77 11.14
CA LEU A 140 -20.36 -2.42 12.16
C LEU A 140 -19.74 -3.68 12.75
N ASP A 141 -19.01 -4.45 11.95
CA ASP A 141 -18.28 -5.63 12.42
C ASP A 141 -17.11 -5.24 13.33
N PHE A 142 -16.33 -4.22 12.92
CA PHE A 142 -15.25 -3.64 13.73
C PHE A 142 -15.77 -3.11 15.06
N GLU A 143 -16.84 -2.32 15.05
CA GLU A 143 -17.46 -1.78 16.25
C GLU A 143 -17.94 -2.90 17.19
N ARG A 144 -18.65 -3.89 16.66
CA ARG A 144 -19.18 -5.01 17.47
C ARG A 144 -18.06 -5.82 18.13
N ARG A 145 -17.01 -6.17 17.39
CA ARG A 145 -15.91 -6.98 17.92
C ARG A 145 -15.08 -6.23 18.97
N ASN A 146 -15.02 -4.91 18.87
CA ASN A 146 -14.23 -4.06 19.75
C ASN A 146 -15.08 -3.33 20.81
N ASN A 147 -16.36 -3.66 20.95
CA ASN A 147 -17.30 -3.00 21.86
C ASN A 147 -17.33 -1.46 21.72
N LEU A 148 -17.29 -0.98 20.48
CA LEU A 148 -17.37 0.44 20.15
C LEU A 148 -18.79 0.81 19.69
N SER A 149 -19.11 2.09 19.76
CA SER A 149 -20.27 2.63 19.06
C SER A 149 -19.92 3.97 18.43
N GLY A 150 -20.15 4.13 17.13
CA GLY A 150 -19.94 5.38 16.42
C GLY A 150 -20.70 6.60 16.95
N LYS A 151 -21.66 6.40 17.89
CA LYS A 151 -22.43 7.47 18.53
C LYS A 151 -21.59 8.44 19.36
N TYR A 152 -20.34 8.10 19.69
CA TYR A 152 -19.49 8.95 20.53
C TYR A 152 -18.65 9.96 19.75
N TYR A 153 -18.72 9.95 18.41
CA TYR A 153 -17.97 10.87 17.57
C TYR A 153 -18.85 12.03 17.14
N SER A 154 -18.71 13.16 17.83
CA SER A 154 -19.18 14.43 17.28
C SER A 154 -18.27 14.84 16.11
N PRO A 155 -18.84 15.36 15.00
CA PRO A 155 -18.05 15.94 13.90
C PRO A 155 -17.15 17.09 14.37
#